data_AF-B7QA07-F1
#
_entry.id   AF-B7QA07-F1
#
_cell.length_a   1.000
_cell.length_b   1.000
_cell.length_c   1.000
_cell.angle_alpha   90.00
_cell.angle_beta   90.00
_cell.angle_gamma   90.00
#
_symmetry.space_group_name_H-M   'P 1'
#
loop_
_entity.id
_entity.type
_entity.pdbx_description
1 polymer ?
#
loop_
_entity_poly.entity_id
_entity_poly.type
_entity_poly.pdbx_seq_one_letter_code
_entity_poly.pdbx_strand_id
1 'polypeptide(L)'
;MLKFLLTALLAYLVVATADHHEHEHHADVTTPACGEHEIAKTCVSSSCAEATCDKPQIGPECTLDCQTGCYCDHGFYRNGEHVCVTKEACPEGSAAHTYVEPPHAHE
;
A
#
# COMPACT_ATOMS: atom_id res chain seq x y z
N MET A 1 54.45 -27.83 10.13
CA MET A 1 53.17 -28.18 10.79
C MET A 1 52.59 -26.98 11.54
N LEU A 2 53.24 -26.45 12.57
CA LEU A 2 52.75 -25.27 13.32
C LEU A 2 52.50 -24.02 12.46
N LYS A 3 53.36 -23.74 11.47
CA LYS A 3 53.17 -22.64 10.52
C LYS A 3 51.89 -22.78 9.68
N PHE A 4 51.52 -24.00 9.26
CA PHE A 4 50.30 -24.25 8.48
C PHE A 4 49.03 -24.10 9.35
N LEU A 5 49.12 -24.48 10.63
CA LEU A 5 48.04 -24.30 11.59
C LEU A 5 47.81 -22.81 11.88
N LEU A 6 48.88 -22.03 12.03
CA LEU A 6 48.79 -20.58 12.22
C LEU A 6 48.20 -19.87 11.00
N THR A 7 48.61 -20.26 9.78
CA THR A 7 48.04 -19.68 8.55
C THR A 7 46.56 -20.03 8.39
N ALA A 8 46.14 -21.25 8.72
CA ALA A 8 44.75 -21.67 8.64
C ALA A 8 43.87 -20.95 9.69
N LEU A 9 44.38 -20.76 10.90
CA LEU A 9 43.68 -20.02 11.96
C LEU A 9 43.48 -18.54 11.57
N LEU A 10 44.53 -17.89 11.04
CA LEU A 10 44.44 -16.50 10.59
C LEU A 10 43.46 -16.34 9.42
N ALA A 11 43.49 -17.26 8.45
CA ALA A 11 42.52 -17.26 7.35
C ALA A 11 41.08 -17.45 7.86
N TYR A 12 40.86 -18.37 8.81
CA TYR A 12 39.56 -18.58 9.44
C TYR A 12 39.07 -17.34 10.18
N LEU A 13 39.94 -16.65 10.92
CA LEU A 13 39.60 -15.41 11.61
C LEU A 13 39.24 -14.29 10.63
N VAL A 14 39.97 -14.15 9.52
CA VAL A 14 39.66 -13.16 8.47
C VAL A 14 38.30 -13.44 7.83
N VAL A 15 38.00 -14.72 7.52
CA VAL A 15 36.70 -15.14 6.98
C VAL A 15 35.58 -14.92 8.00
N ALA A 16 35.79 -15.30 9.26
CA ALA A 16 34.80 -15.12 10.33
C ALA A 16 34.50 -13.64 10.61
N THR A 17 35.45 -12.73 10.39
CA THR A 17 35.20 -11.28 10.47
C THR A 17 34.57 -10.68 9.21
N ALA A 18 34.60 -11.39 8.08
CA ALA A 18 34.00 -10.92 6.82
C ALA A 18 32.48 -11.15 6.74
N ASP A 19 31.91 -11.94 7.65
CA ASP A 19 30.46 -12.21 7.76
C ASP A 19 29.70 -11.20 8.67
N HIS A 20 30.33 -10.08 9.01
CA HIS A 20 29.67 -8.95 9.68
C HIS A 20 29.67 -7.72 8.78
N HIS A 21 29.13 -7.86 7.58
CA HIS A 21 28.61 -6.74 6.83
C HIS A 21 27.17 -7.01 6.43
N GLU A 22 26.31 -6.32 7.19
CA GLU A 22 25.07 -5.72 6.75
C GLU A 22 23.94 -6.71 6.44
N HIS A 23 23.05 -6.84 7.43
CA HIS A 23 21.62 -6.77 7.16
C HIS A 23 21.39 -5.63 6.15
N GLU A 24 21.37 -5.97 4.87
CA GLU A 24 20.81 -5.14 3.84
C GLU A 24 19.32 -4.99 4.17
N HIS A 25 19.02 -3.99 4.98
CA HIS A 25 17.75 -3.30 4.92
C HIS A 25 17.78 -2.50 3.61
N HIS A 26 17.79 -3.20 2.47
CA HIS A 26 17.08 -2.66 1.32
C HIS A 26 15.69 -2.45 1.87
N ALA A 27 15.34 -1.19 2.10
CA ALA A 27 13.96 -0.80 2.12
C ALA A 27 13.42 -1.24 0.76
N ASP A 28 12.96 -2.50 0.72
CA ASP A 28 11.84 -2.90 -0.09
C ASP A 28 10.90 -1.71 -0.05
N VAL A 29 10.63 -1.14 -1.22
CA VAL A 29 9.64 -0.09 -1.38
C VAL A 29 8.36 -0.70 -0.86
N THR A 30 8.11 -0.50 0.44
CA THR A 30 7.16 -1.29 1.20
C THR A 30 5.82 -0.75 0.82
N THR A 31 5.29 -1.26 -0.30
CA THR A 31 3.90 -1.08 -0.66
C THR A 31 3.13 -1.50 0.58
N PRO A 32 2.37 -0.60 1.25
CA PRO A 32 1.67 -0.97 2.47
C PRO A 32 0.80 -2.20 2.19
N ALA A 33 0.86 -3.20 3.07
CA ALA A 33 -0.03 -4.34 2.98
C ALA A 33 -1.45 -3.85 3.26
N CYS A 34 -2.25 -3.71 2.20
CA CYS A 34 -3.61 -3.20 2.29
C CYS A 34 -4.62 -4.31 2.57
N GLY A 35 -5.78 -3.91 3.12
CA GLY A 35 -6.87 -4.84 3.43
C GLY A 35 -7.55 -5.39 2.19
N GLU A 36 -8.57 -6.20 2.40
CA GLU A 36 -9.44 -6.65 1.31
C GLU A 36 -10.05 -5.44 0.59
N HIS A 37 -10.01 -5.48 -0.74
CA HIS A 37 -10.55 -4.43 -1.62
C HIS A 37 -9.90 -3.05 -1.46
N GLU A 38 -8.68 -3.02 -0.91
CA GLU A 38 -7.85 -1.83 -0.84
C GLU A 38 -6.58 -2.00 -1.68
N ILE A 39 -6.14 -0.90 -2.29
CA ILE A 39 -4.88 -0.80 -3.01
C ILE A 39 -4.02 0.31 -2.40
N ALA A 40 -2.72 0.08 -2.41
CA ALA A 40 -1.76 1.10 -2.04
C ALA A 40 -1.73 2.18 -3.12
N LYS A 41 -2.00 3.43 -2.73
CA LYS A 41 -1.85 4.60 -3.59
C LYS A 41 -0.83 5.54 -3.00
N THR A 42 -0.08 6.23 -3.87
CA THR A 42 0.95 7.18 -3.49
C THR A 42 0.59 8.55 -4.04
N CYS A 43 0.73 9.57 -3.21
CA CYS A 43 0.48 10.97 -3.58
C CYS A 43 -0.90 11.21 -4.21
N VAL A 44 -1.95 10.77 -3.53
CA VAL A 44 -3.34 11.03 -3.91
C VAL A 44 -3.93 12.15 -3.06
N SER A 45 -4.87 12.90 -3.64
CA SER A 45 -5.65 13.94 -2.97
C SER A 45 -6.49 13.36 -1.83
N SER A 46 -6.41 13.91 -0.62
CA SER A 46 -7.24 13.43 0.50
C SER A 46 -8.74 13.51 0.24
N SER A 47 -9.20 14.43 -0.62
CA SER A 47 -10.63 14.60 -0.93
C SER A 47 -11.14 13.76 -2.11
N CYS A 48 -10.25 13.04 -2.78
CA CYS A 48 -10.52 12.28 -4.01
C CYS A 48 -9.78 10.93 -4.10
N ALA A 49 -9.17 10.45 -3.00
CA ALA A 49 -8.36 9.25 -3.02
C ALA A 49 -9.17 7.96 -3.24
N GLU A 50 -10.45 7.94 -2.86
CA GLU A 50 -11.35 6.79 -2.93
C GLU A 50 -12.82 7.20 -2.87
N ALA A 51 -13.70 6.34 -3.37
CA ALA A 51 -15.13 6.48 -3.25
C ALA A 51 -15.61 6.03 -1.86
N THR A 52 -16.67 6.67 -1.37
CA THR A 52 -17.36 6.25 -0.14
C THR A 52 -18.81 5.93 -0.44
N CYS A 53 -19.49 5.24 0.46
CA CYS A 53 -20.92 4.97 0.29
C CYS A 53 -21.74 6.27 0.14
N ASP A 54 -21.31 7.35 0.79
CA ASP A 54 -21.98 8.65 0.75
C ASP A 54 -21.51 9.53 -0.42
N LYS A 55 -20.28 9.34 -0.90
CA LYS A 55 -19.68 10.06 -2.02
C LYS A 55 -19.10 9.05 -3.03
N PRO A 56 -19.96 8.46 -3.88
CA PRO A 56 -19.54 7.45 -4.84
C PRO A 56 -18.82 8.02 -6.07
N GLN A 57 -18.99 9.32 -6.33
CA GLN A 57 -18.31 10.04 -7.41
C GLN A 57 -17.05 10.74 -6.91
N ILE A 58 -15.93 10.50 -7.58
CA ILE A 58 -14.64 11.17 -7.34
C ILE A 58 -14.52 12.44 -8.19
N GLY A 59 -13.92 13.48 -7.62
CA GLY A 59 -13.74 14.78 -8.28
C GLY A 59 -15.05 15.55 -8.49
N PRO A 60 -15.05 16.57 -9.38
CA PRO A 60 -13.89 17.11 -10.08
C PRO A 60 -12.98 17.96 -9.17
N GLU A 61 -13.52 18.47 -8.06
CA GLU A 61 -12.79 19.33 -7.15
C GLU A 61 -12.01 18.50 -6.13
N CYS A 62 -10.70 18.41 -6.35
CA CYS A 62 -9.76 17.69 -5.50
C CYS A 62 -8.77 18.65 -4.85
N THR A 63 -8.46 18.40 -3.59
CA THR A 63 -7.38 19.06 -2.86
C THR A 63 -6.01 18.65 -3.43
N LEU A 64 -5.02 19.53 -3.32
CA LEU A 64 -3.68 19.30 -3.88
C LEU A 64 -2.71 18.64 -2.90
N ASP A 65 -3.20 18.16 -1.75
CA ASP A 65 -2.36 17.44 -0.81
C ASP A 65 -2.01 16.04 -1.34
N CYS A 66 -0.92 15.50 -0.82
CA CYS A 66 -0.25 14.31 -1.32
C CYS A 66 -0.22 13.28 -0.20
N GLN A 67 -1.18 12.37 -0.20
CA GLN A 67 -1.30 11.32 0.81
C GLN A 67 -0.93 9.95 0.22
N THR A 68 -0.28 9.13 1.05
CA THR A 68 0.12 7.77 0.69
C THR A 68 -0.46 6.82 1.72
N GLY A 69 -1.11 5.76 1.25
CA GLY A 69 -1.82 4.82 2.11
C GLY A 69 -2.64 3.80 1.34
N CYS A 70 -3.48 3.08 2.09
CA CYS A 70 -4.42 2.12 1.54
C CYS A 70 -5.77 2.80 1.31
N TYR A 71 -6.31 2.60 0.12
CA TYR A 71 -7.54 3.23 -0.33
C TYR A 71 -8.39 2.21 -1.07
N CYS A 72 -9.71 2.37 -1.06
CA CYS A 72 -10.60 1.48 -1.78
C CYS A 72 -10.20 1.40 -3.26
N ASP A 73 -10.16 0.18 -3.74
CA ASP A 73 -9.95 -0.13 -5.15
C ASP A 73 -11.16 0.31 -5.99
N HIS A 74 -10.98 0.33 -7.30
CA HIS A 74 -12.05 0.65 -8.23
C HIS A 74 -13.26 -0.28 -8.03
N GLY A 75 -14.46 0.30 -8.04
CA GLY A 75 -15.73 -0.42 -7.78
C GLY A 75 -16.05 -0.68 -6.31
N PHE A 76 -15.16 -0.31 -5.38
CA PHE A 76 -15.37 -0.43 -3.94
C PHE A 76 -15.56 0.94 -3.26
N TYR A 77 -16.35 0.93 -2.20
CA TYR A 77 -16.79 2.12 -1.50
C TYR A 77 -16.49 1.96 -0.01
N ARG A 78 -15.81 2.94 0.59
CA ARG A 78 -15.60 2.92 2.05
C ARG A 78 -16.93 3.16 2.77
N ASN A 79 -17.31 2.24 3.63
CA ASN A 79 -18.47 2.36 4.51
C ASN A 79 -18.12 3.05 5.84
N GLY A 80 -19.11 3.27 6.71
CA GLY A 80 -18.90 3.88 8.03
C GLY A 80 -18.08 3.03 9.01
N GLU A 81 -17.86 1.75 8.71
CA GLU A 81 -17.01 0.83 9.47
C GLU A 81 -15.56 0.83 8.97
N HIS A 82 -15.22 1.72 8.03
CA HIS A 82 -13.91 1.85 7.39
C HIS A 82 -13.52 0.63 6.53
N VAL A 83 -14.49 -0.15 6.06
CA VAL A 83 -14.28 -1.30 5.17
C VAL A 83 -14.66 -0.91 3.74
N CYS A 84 -13.86 -1.33 2.77
CA CYS A 84 -14.16 -1.19 1.34
C CYS A 84 -15.11 -2.30 0.90
N VAL A 85 -16.33 -1.92 0.52
CA VAL A 85 -17.41 -2.86 0.20
C VAL A 85 -17.97 -2.61 -1.21
N THR A 86 -18.73 -3.56 -1.75
CA THR A 86 -19.46 -3.32 -3.00
C THR A 86 -20.60 -2.33 -2.77
N LYS A 87 -21.13 -1.72 -3.84
CA LYS A 87 -22.24 -0.78 -3.73
C LYS A 87 -23.48 -1.38 -3.04
N GLU A 88 -23.75 -2.66 -3.25
CA GLU A 88 -24.90 -3.36 -2.66
C GLU A 88 -24.75 -3.54 -1.15
N ALA A 89 -23.51 -3.59 -0.67
CA ALA A 89 -23.18 -3.72 0.75
C ALA A 89 -23.06 -2.37 1.48
N CYS A 90 -23.21 -1.25 0.77
CA CYS A 90 -23.44 0.04 1.42
C CYS A 90 -24.83 0.08 2.09
N PRO A 91 -25.10 1.03 3.00
CA PRO A 91 -26.45 1.23 3.55
C PRO A 91 -27.46 1.55 2.43
N GLU A 92 -28.67 0.97 2.47
CA GLU A 92 -29.68 1.08 1.40
C GLU A 92 -30.03 2.53 1.00
N GLY A 93 -29.91 3.49 1.92
CA GLY A 93 -30.18 4.91 1.67
C GLY A 93 -28.97 5.74 1.23
N SER A 94 -27.81 5.11 1.00
CA SER A 94 -26.58 5.81 0.63
C SER A 94 -26.54 6.16 -0.86
N ALA A 95 -25.74 7.16 -1.22
CA ALA A 95 -25.63 7.62 -2.62
C ALA A 95 -25.08 6.52 -3.55
N ALA A 96 -24.22 5.64 -3.03
CA ALA A 96 -23.60 4.55 -3.78
C ALA A 96 -24.62 3.53 -4.34
N HIS A 97 -25.72 3.25 -3.62
CA HIS A 97 -26.76 2.30 -4.08
C HIS A 97 -27.41 2.72 -5.40
N THR A 98 -27.59 4.03 -5.59
CA THR A 98 -28.20 4.60 -6.80
C THR A 98 -27.18 5.10 -7.81
N TYR A 99 -25.89 5.01 -7.51
CA TYR A 99 -24.84 5.55 -8.36
C TYR A 99 -24.71 4.74 -9.64
N VAL A 100 -24.66 5.46 -10.76
CA VAL A 100 -24.36 4.91 -12.08
C VAL A 100 -23.04 5.51 -12.51
N GLU A 101 -22.06 4.64 -12.70
CA GLU A 101 -20.72 5.04 -13.11
C GLU A 101 -20.74 5.58 -14.55
N PRO A 102 -20.23 6.81 -14.80
CA PRO A 102 -20.17 7.37 -16.13
C PRO A 102 -19.27 6.54 -17.06
N PRO A 103 -19.60 6.42 -18.37
CA PRO A 103 -18.68 5.88 -19.35
C PRO A 103 -17.38 6.70 -19.33
N HIS A 104 -16.22 6.03 -19.34
CA HIS A 104 -14.88 6.65 -19.37
C HIS A 104 -14.43 7.36 -18.08
N ALA A 105 -15.04 7.09 -16.91
CA ALA A 105 -14.63 7.71 -15.64
C ALA A 105 -13.21 7.34 -15.15
N HIS A 106 -12.55 6.36 -15.78
CA HIS A 106 -11.27 5.77 -15.36
C HIS A 106 -10.22 5.68 -16.48
N GLU A 107 -10.45 6.35 -17.61
CA GLU A 107 -9.48 6.49 -18.71
C GLU A 107 -8.66 7.78 -18.61
#